data_AF-H9WB20-F1
#
_entry.id   AF-H9WB20-F1
#
_cell.length_a   1.000
_cell.length_b   1.000
_cell.length_c   1.000
_cell.angle_alpha   90.00
_cell.angle_beta   90.00
_cell.angle_gamma   90.00
#
_symmetry.space_group_name_H-M   'P 1'
#
loop_
_entity.id
_entity.type
_entity.pdbx_description
1 polymer ?
#
loop_
_entity_poly.entity_id
_entity_poly.type
_entity_poly.pdbx_seq_one_letter_code
_entity_poly.pdbx_strand_id
1 'polypeptide(L)'
;LGIPLVNPLLVREEQRSSESNLWLLPVPEVFGNRTLVITEQKHYSASDMPEFFTDIGFSEGIARYKSRIRPLTEHLEAPRVPITLMFGTGVSTPEMLIYGKGGFDQQPEVIEGDGDGTVNLCSLSAVISNWSAAEGQT
;
A
#
# COMPACT_ATOMS: atom_id res chain seq x y z
N LEU A 1 6.57 -3.80 -9.66
CA LEU A 1 7.16 -4.34 -10.91
C LEU A 1 7.40 -3.19 -11.88
N GLY A 2 8.62 -3.00 -12.37
CA GLY A 2 8.92 -2.01 -13.41
C GLY A 2 8.89 -2.63 -14.80
N ILE A 3 8.57 -1.85 -15.83
CA ILE A 3 8.88 -2.22 -17.21
C ILE A 3 10.22 -1.56 -17.54
N PRO A 4 11.33 -2.32 -17.54
CA PRO A 4 12.63 -1.73 -17.80
C PRO A 4 12.61 -1.06 -19.18
N LEU A 5 13.33 0.07 -19.30
CA LEU A 5 13.48 0.85 -20.53
C LEU A 5 12.25 1.67 -20.99
N VAL A 6 11.16 1.69 -20.22
CA VAL A 6 10.00 2.56 -20.49
C VAL A 6 9.98 3.72 -19.49
N ASN A 7 9.68 4.93 -19.97
CA ASN A 7 9.48 6.08 -19.08
C ASN A 7 8.29 5.78 -18.13
N PRO A 8 8.50 5.73 -16.80
CA PRO A 8 7.45 5.43 -15.84
C PRO A 8 6.23 6.37 -15.92
N LEU A 9 6.44 7.62 -16.33
CA LEU A 9 5.34 8.59 -16.46
C LEU A 9 4.37 8.23 -17.59
N LEU A 10 4.81 7.49 -18.61
CA LEU A 10 3.94 7.06 -19.71
C LEU A 10 3.00 5.91 -19.31
N VAL A 11 3.45 5.04 -18.40
CA VAL A 11 2.65 3.90 -17.92
C VAL A 11 1.80 4.25 -16.70
N ARG A 12 2.05 5.40 -16.07
CA ARG A 12 1.37 5.85 -14.85
C ARG A 12 -0.15 5.94 -15.02
N GLU A 13 -0.63 6.48 -16.14
CA GLU A 13 -2.06 6.62 -16.38
C GLU A 13 -2.76 5.25 -16.52
N GLU A 14 -2.11 4.29 -17.18
CA GLU A 14 -2.62 2.92 -17.25
C GLU A 14 -2.59 2.23 -15.87
N GLN A 15 -1.55 2.45 -15.08
CA GLN A 15 -1.51 1.91 -13.71
C GLN A 15 -2.61 2.52 -12.82
N ARG A 16 -2.91 3.82 -12.99
CA ARG A 16 -3.97 4.52 -12.24
C ARG A 16 -5.38 4.12 -12.68
N SER A 17 -5.56 3.75 -13.95
CA SER A 17 -6.86 3.29 -14.46
C SER A 17 -7.24 1.90 -13.92
N SER A 18 -6.25 1.11 -13.50
CA SER A 18 -6.45 -0.23 -12.96
C SER A 18 -6.94 -0.21 -11.51
N GLU A 19 -8.21 -0.59 -11.30
CA GLU A 19 -8.83 -0.63 -9.97
C GLU A 19 -8.13 -1.60 -9.00
N SER A 20 -7.44 -2.62 -9.50
CA SER A 20 -6.67 -3.54 -8.65
C SER A 20 -5.54 -2.84 -7.90
N ASN A 21 -4.92 -1.81 -8.49
CA ASN A 21 -3.90 -1.02 -7.81
C ASN A 21 -4.48 -0.17 -6.68
N LEU A 22 -5.73 0.28 -6.81
CA LEU A 22 -6.41 0.97 -5.71
C LEU A 22 -6.72 0.03 -4.56
N TRP A 23 -7.09 -1.21 -4.86
CA TRP A 23 -7.38 -2.23 -3.84
C TRP A 23 -6.15 -2.59 -3.00
N LEU A 24 -4.95 -2.58 -3.60
CA LEU A 24 -3.70 -2.95 -2.94
C LEU A 24 -3.05 -1.83 -2.12
N LEU A 25 -3.73 -0.71 -1.91
CA LEU A 25 -3.18 0.39 -1.13
C LEU A 25 -3.03 0.00 0.36
N PRO A 26 -2.02 0.58 1.05
CA PRO A 26 -1.80 0.35 2.47
C PRO A 26 -3.05 0.59 3.32
N VAL A 27 -3.42 -0.39 4.13
CA VAL A 27 -4.59 -0.36 5.00
C VAL A 27 -4.23 0.34 6.32
N PRO A 28 -4.98 1.38 6.76
CA PRO A 28 -4.67 2.10 8.00
C PRO A 28 -4.60 1.22 9.26
N GLU A 29 -5.45 0.20 9.38
CA GLU A 29 -5.42 -0.74 10.51
C GLU A 29 -4.11 -1.54 10.59
N VAL A 30 -3.50 -1.83 9.44
CA VAL A 30 -2.27 -2.62 9.33
C VAL A 30 -1.03 -1.75 9.44
N PHE A 31 -1.03 -0.60 8.77
CA PHE A 31 0.14 0.29 8.68
C PHE A 31 0.16 1.37 9.76
N GLY A 32 -0.94 1.60 10.47
CA GLY A 32 -1.07 2.60 11.52
C GLY A 32 -0.67 4.00 11.06
N ASN A 33 0.06 4.72 11.91
CA ASN A 33 0.57 6.08 11.63
C ASN A 33 1.93 6.08 10.93
N ARG A 34 2.34 4.96 10.33
CA ARG A 34 3.60 4.86 9.64
C ARG A 34 3.64 5.85 8.48
N THR A 35 4.73 6.60 8.37
CA THR A 35 5.00 7.42 7.18
C THR A 35 5.38 6.51 6.00
N LEU A 36 4.66 6.64 4.90
CA LEU A 36 4.83 5.86 3.67
C LEU A 36 5.43 6.71 2.55
N VAL A 37 5.08 7.99 2.50
CA VAL A 37 5.61 8.94 1.51
C VAL A 37 6.04 10.22 2.21
N ILE A 38 7.22 10.72 1.86
CA ILE A 38 7.77 11.99 2.31
C ILE A 38 7.97 12.89 1.09
N THR A 39 7.57 14.15 1.22
CA THR A 39 7.94 15.25 0.32
C THR A 39 8.62 16.35 1.14
N GLU A 40 9.12 17.40 0.50
CA GLU A 40 9.66 18.56 1.21
C GLU A 40 8.63 19.27 2.10
N GLN A 41 7.34 19.13 1.78
CA GLN A 41 6.25 19.85 2.45
C GLN A 41 5.45 18.96 3.39
N LYS A 42 5.41 17.65 3.16
CA LYS A 42 4.40 16.78 3.78
C LYS A 42 4.85 15.33 3.93
N HIS A 43 4.37 14.71 5.00
CA HIS A 43 4.49 13.28 5.25
C HIS A 43 3.10 12.65 5.14
N TYR A 44 2.99 11.54 4.42
CA TYR A 44 1.73 10.82 4.22
C TYR A 44 1.81 9.45 4.87
N SER A 45 0.77 9.10 5.61
CA SER A 45 0.47 7.78 6.13
C SER A 45 -0.64 7.10 5.32
N ALA A 46 -0.98 5.86 5.68
CA ALA A 46 -2.12 5.16 5.08
C ALA A 46 -3.46 5.90 5.28
N SER A 47 -3.58 6.67 6.37
CA SER A 47 -4.79 7.47 6.67
C SER A 47 -4.93 8.70 5.78
N ASP A 48 -3.85 9.17 5.15
CA ASP A 48 -3.81 10.39 4.34
C ASP A 48 -4.10 10.14 2.86
N MET A 49 -4.52 8.92 2.48
CA MET A 49 -4.67 8.49 1.09
C MET A 49 -5.55 9.42 0.22
N PRO A 50 -6.71 9.93 0.71
CA PRO A 50 -7.50 10.88 -0.08
C PRO A 50 -6.76 12.19 -0.38
N GLU A 51 -5.95 12.68 0.55
CA GLU A 51 -5.15 13.89 0.36
C GLU A 51 -3.98 13.61 -0.57
N PHE A 52 -3.29 12.48 -0.36
CA PHE A 52 -2.23 12.01 -1.26
C PHE A 52 -2.70 11.94 -2.72
N PHE A 53 -3.90 11.41 -2.98
CA PHE A 53 -4.47 11.40 -4.34
C PHE A 53 -4.64 12.79 -4.94
N THR A 54 -5.03 13.77 -4.13
CA THR A 54 -5.14 15.16 -4.60
C THR A 54 -3.76 15.68 -5.01
N ASP A 55 -2.76 15.45 -4.16
CA ASP A 55 -1.42 15.99 -4.32
C ASP A 55 -0.64 15.36 -5.48
N ILE A 56 -0.93 14.09 -5.82
CA ILE A 56 -0.37 13.45 -7.03
C ILE A 56 -1.16 13.75 -8.32
N GLY A 57 -2.18 14.60 -8.25
CA GLY A 57 -3.03 14.96 -9.39
C GLY A 57 -4.00 13.85 -9.84
N PHE A 58 -4.43 12.98 -8.92
CA PHE A 58 -5.32 11.84 -9.19
C PHE A 58 -6.60 11.87 -8.34
N SER A 59 -7.25 13.04 -8.26
CA SER A 59 -8.42 13.25 -7.40
C SER A 59 -9.62 12.36 -7.76
N GLU A 60 -9.73 11.89 -9.00
CA GLU A 60 -10.79 10.94 -9.40
C GLU A 60 -10.72 9.60 -8.67
N GLY A 61 -9.53 9.20 -8.20
CA GLY A 61 -9.32 7.99 -7.40
C GLY A 61 -9.97 8.07 -6.02
N ILE A 62 -10.19 9.28 -5.48
CA ILE A 62 -10.72 9.48 -4.13
C ILE A 62 -12.11 8.86 -3.99
N ALA A 63 -12.99 9.12 -4.94
CA ALA A 63 -14.36 8.59 -4.90
C ALA A 63 -14.36 7.06 -4.96
N ARG A 64 -13.50 6.46 -5.80
CA ARG A 64 -13.38 5.01 -5.98
C ARG A 64 -12.81 4.35 -4.73
N TYR A 65 -11.73 4.90 -4.19
CA TYR A 65 -11.12 4.44 -2.94
C TYR A 65 -12.11 4.47 -1.78
N LYS A 66 -12.79 5.59 -1.55
CA LYS A 66 -13.73 5.73 -0.42
C LYS A 66 -14.96 4.85 -0.54
N SER A 67 -15.53 4.71 -1.75
CA SER A 67 -16.80 4.00 -1.93
C SER A 67 -16.65 2.50 -2.17
N ARG A 68 -15.53 2.04 -2.73
CA ARG A 68 -15.33 0.64 -3.12
C ARG A 68 -14.24 -0.06 -2.33
N ILE A 69 -13.08 0.59 -2.15
CA ILE A 69 -11.90 -0.09 -1.60
C ILE A 69 -11.90 -0.09 -0.08
N ARG A 70 -12.06 1.09 0.53
CA ARG A 70 -12.01 1.23 1.99
C ARG A 70 -13.03 0.29 2.69
N PRO A 71 -14.28 0.16 2.24
CA PRO A 71 -15.23 -0.78 2.87
C PRO A 71 -14.81 -2.26 2.79
N LEU A 72 -13.99 -2.65 1.80
CA LEU A 72 -13.51 -4.03 1.64
C LEU A 72 -12.27 -4.34 2.48
N THR A 73 -11.58 -3.32 2.98
CA THR A 73 -10.26 -3.44 3.63
C THR A 73 -10.25 -2.91 5.06
N GLU A 74 -11.32 -2.25 5.50
CA GLU A 74 -11.45 -1.69 6.85
C GLU A 74 -11.51 -2.75 7.95
N HIS A 75 -11.92 -3.98 7.61
CA HIS A 75 -11.95 -5.11 8.53
C HIS A 75 -11.41 -6.36 7.84
N LEU A 76 -10.30 -6.88 8.36
CA LEU A 76 -9.72 -8.15 7.90
C LEU A 76 -10.40 -9.32 8.61
N GLU A 77 -11.62 -9.66 8.18
CA GLU A 77 -12.38 -10.77 8.76
C GLU A 77 -11.68 -12.12 8.60
N ALA A 78 -11.66 -12.90 9.68
CA ALA A 78 -11.11 -14.25 9.67
C ALA A 78 -11.99 -15.18 8.80
N PRO A 79 -11.39 -16.06 7.98
CA PRO A 79 -12.16 -16.99 7.13
C PRO A 79 -12.87 -18.11 7.91
N ARG A 80 -12.56 -18.30 9.21
CA ARG A 80 -13.19 -19.31 10.11
C ARG A 80 -13.13 -20.74 9.59
N VAL A 81 -12.03 -21.04 8.91
CA VAL A 81 -11.66 -22.37 8.46
C VAL A 81 -10.16 -22.56 8.71
N PRO A 82 -9.67 -23.80 8.82
CA PRO A 82 -8.24 -24.04 8.96
C PRO A 82 -7.46 -23.46 7.79
N ILE A 83 -6.38 -22.74 8.11
CA ILE A 83 -5.50 -22.12 7.13
C ILE A 83 -4.05 -22.48 7.41
N THR A 84 -3.23 -22.45 6.38
CA THR A 84 -1.77 -22.43 6.52
C THR A 84 -1.26 -21.17 5.86
N LEU A 85 -0.67 -20.27 6.63
CA LEU A 85 -0.08 -19.04 6.13
C LEU A 85 1.35 -19.31 5.67
N MET A 86 1.64 -18.96 4.42
CA MET A 86 2.97 -19.06 3.83
C MET A 86 3.31 -17.74 3.17
N PHE A 87 4.41 -17.11 3.60
CA PHE A 87 4.90 -15.87 3.01
C PHE A 87 6.42 -15.74 3.14
N GLY A 88 7.02 -14.95 2.26
CA GLY A 88 8.45 -14.67 2.25
C GLY A 88 8.83 -13.64 3.32
N THR A 89 10.05 -13.76 3.85
CA THR A 89 10.66 -12.79 4.78
C THR A 89 12.15 -12.66 4.46
N GLY A 90 12.78 -11.61 4.96
CA GLY A 90 14.21 -11.31 4.79
C GLY A 90 14.59 -10.73 3.42
N VAL A 91 13.61 -10.38 2.58
CA VAL A 91 13.86 -9.78 1.26
C VAL A 91 13.60 -8.28 1.33
N SER A 92 14.59 -7.49 0.86
CA SER A 92 14.49 -6.04 0.74
C SER A 92 13.20 -5.64 0.02
N THR A 93 12.31 -4.95 0.72
CA THR A 93 10.99 -4.57 0.20
C THR A 93 10.75 -3.06 0.39
N PRO A 94 10.32 -2.32 -0.65
CA PRO A 94 10.03 -0.90 -0.55
C PRO A 94 9.04 -0.60 0.57
N GLU A 95 9.37 0.37 1.43
CA GLU A 95 8.62 0.62 2.66
C GLU A 95 8.30 2.10 2.87
N MET A 96 9.15 2.98 2.35
CA MET A 96 8.89 4.42 2.33
C MET A 96 9.49 5.04 1.07
N LEU A 97 8.78 6.01 0.48
CA LEU A 97 9.20 6.76 -0.69
C LEU A 97 9.51 8.21 -0.31
N ILE A 98 10.68 8.71 -0.66
CA ILE A 98 11.12 10.08 -0.38
C ILE A 98 11.24 10.84 -1.71
N TYR A 99 10.35 11.82 -1.91
CA TYR A 99 10.35 12.70 -3.07
C TYR A 99 11.01 14.05 -2.73
N GLY A 100 12.00 14.44 -3.53
CA GLY A 100 12.65 15.76 -3.43
C GLY A 100 11.90 16.85 -4.20
N LYS A 101 12.62 17.95 -4.53
CA LYS A 101 12.09 19.13 -5.24
C LYS A 101 11.40 18.85 -6.57
N GLY A 102 11.76 17.75 -7.23
CA GLY A 102 11.14 17.31 -8.48
C GLY A 102 9.71 16.82 -8.33
N GLY A 103 9.23 16.63 -7.09
CA GLY A 103 7.90 16.12 -6.81
C GLY A 103 7.65 14.72 -7.38
N PHE A 104 6.39 14.38 -7.58
CA PHE A 104 5.94 13.03 -7.99
C PHE A 104 6.23 12.67 -9.45
N ASP A 105 6.84 13.57 -10.23
CA ASP A 105 7.27 13.31 -11.60
C ASP A 105 8.74 12.86 -11.70
N GLN A 106 9.45 12.81 -10.58
CA GLN A 106 10.78 12.22 -10.46
C GLN A 106 10.75 10.93 -9.67
N GLN A 107 11.73 10.05 -9.89
CA GLN A 107 11.84 8.83 -9.10
C GLN A 107 12.20 9.19 -7.65
N PRO A 108 11.50 8.60 -6.66
CA PRO A 108 11.82 8.82 -5.27
C PRO A 108 13.09 8.06 -4.88
N GLU A 109 13.71 8.48 -3.79
CA GLU A 109 14.55 7.58 -3.00
C GLU A 109 13.64 6.57 -2.28
N VAL A 110 14.05 5.31 -2.26
CA VAL A 110 13.29 4.23 -1.65
C VAL A 110 14.01 3.75 -0.40
N ILE A 111 13.32 3.79 0.74
CA ILE A 111 13.77 3.14 1.96
C ILE A 111 13.16 1.74 1.99
N GLU A 112 14.05 0.77 2.13
CA GLU A 112 13.74 -0.65 2.12
C GLU A 112 13.52 -1.16 3.55
N GLY A 113 12.59 -2.09 3.70
CA GLY A 113 12.31 -2.84 4.92
C GLY A 113 12.25 -4.33 4.66
N ASP A 114 11.68 -5.06 5.62
CA ASP A 114 11.50 -6.51 5.55
C ASP A 114 10.19 -6.89 4.81
N GLY A 115 10.23 -7.99 4.08
CA GLY A 115 9.13 -8.54 3.30
C GLY A 115 9.59 -9.62 2.33
N ASP A 116 8.86 -9.77 1.22
CA ASP A 116 9.14 -10.73 0.15
C ASP A 116 9.68 -10.11 -1.16
N GLY A 117 9.99 -8.82 -1.13
CA GLY A 117 10.41 -8.00 -2.27
C GLY A 117 9.28 -7.20 -2.91
N THR A 118 8.03 -7.43 -2.51
CA THR A 118 6.86 -6.65 -2.95
C THR A 118 5.91 -6.32 -1.81
N VAL A 119 5.58 -7.29 -0.97
CA VAL A 119 4.65 -7.14 0.15
C VAL A 119 5.45 -6.98 1.44
N ASN A 120 5.21 -5.88 2.16
CA ASN A 120 5.88 -5.64 3.43
C ASN A 120 5.50 -6.71 4.47
N LEU A 121 6.45 -7.06 5.34
CA LEU A 121 6.22 -8.03 6.41
C LEU A 121 5.01 -7.65 7.28
N CYS A 122 4.80 -6.36 7.57
CA CYS A 122 3.66 -5.90 8.37
C CYS A 122 2.32 -6.30 7.74
N SER A 123 2.22 -6.29 6.41
CA SER A 123 1.02 -6.73 5.69
C SER A 123 0.90 -8.25 5.69
N LEU A 124 1.98 -8.97 5.40
CA LEU A 124 2.02 -10.44 5.39
C LEU A 124 1.64 -11.05 6.75
N SER A 125 2.08 -10.43 7.85
CA SER A 125 1.82 -10.90 9.20
C SER A 125 0.54 -10.37 9.83
N ALA A 126 -0.12 -9.34 9.24
CA ALA A 126 -1.28 -8.67 9.85
C ALA A 126 -2.40 -9.64 10.22
N VAL A 127 -2.63 -10.63 9.37
CA VAL A 127 -3.69 -11.63 9.54
C VAL A 127 -3.44 -12.58 10.71
N ILE A 128 -2.18 -12.77 11.13
CA ILE A 128 -1.83 -13.63 12.26
C ILE A 128 -2.43 -13.06 13.55
N SER A 129 -2.21 -11.77 13.81
CA SER A 129 -2.80 -11.10 14.97
C SER A 129 -4.31 -10.91 14.81
N ASN A 130 -4.77 -10.47 13.64
CA ASN A 130 -6.18 -10.12 13.43
C ASN A 130 -7.11 -11.33 13.55
N TRP A 131 -6.64 -12.52 13.15
CA TRP A 131 -7.48 -13.72 13.17
C TRP A 131 -7.27 -14.59 14.41
N SER A 132 -6.27 -14.27 15.25
CA SER A 132 -5.91 -15.09 16.43
C SER A 132 -7.04 -15.30 17.44
N ALA A 133 -7.98 -14.37 17.55
CA ALA A 133 -9.10 -14.42 18.49
C ALA A 133 -10.42 -14.92 17.86
N ALA A 134 -10.43 -15.24 16.57
CA ALA A 134 -11.65 -15.64 15.87
C ALA A 134 -12.03 -17.09 16.18
N GLU A 135 -13.28 -17.29 16.62
CA GLU A 135 -13.82 -18.63 16.82
C GLU A 135 -13.85 -19.41 15.49
N GLY A 136 -13.36 -20.66 15.52
CA GLY A 136 -13.24 -21.50 14.33
C GLY A 136 -12.02 -21.21 13.47
N GLN A 137 -11.13 -20.29 13.88
CA GLN A 137 -9.85 -20.07 13.22
C GLN A 137 -8.74 -20.86 13.93
N THR A 138 -8.61 -22.15 13.58
CA THR A 138 -7.60 -23.07 14.13
C THR A 138 -6.63 -23.58 13.07
#